data_AF-A0A7G1IDA9-F1
#
_entry.id   AF-A0A7G1IDA9-F1
#
_cell.length_a   1.000
_cell.length_b   1.000
_cell.length_c   1.000
_cell.angle_alpha   90.00
_cell.angle_beta   90.00
_cell.angle_gamma   90.00
#
_symmetry.space_group_name_H-M   'P 1'
#
loop_
_entity.id
_entity.type
_entity.pdbx_description
1 polymer ?
#
loop_
_entity_poly.entity_id
_entity_poly.type
_entity_poly.pdbx_seq_one_letter_code
_entity_poly.pdbx_strand_id
1 'polypeptide(L)'
;MPEPILHTAPERAELQRAMSREASVVRTADGLRRLSGSLAGPVRRVAGRRDFEDLSLAVAARVVAAAALARTESRGCHHRAEYPDATPEQARSIVVQLADDHHTVGVPALAAVG
;
A
#
# COMPACT_ATOMS: atom_id res chain seq x y z
N MET A 1 26.63 1.91 -17.80
CA MET A 1 25.49 2.72 -17.34
C MET A 1 24.69 1.86 -16.38
N PRO A 2 24.27 2.35 -15.19
CA PRO A 2 23.40 1.57 -14.32
C PRO A 2 22.11 1.23 -15.06
N GLU A 3 21.56 0.06 -14.76
CA GLU A 3 20.32 -0.42 -15.34
C GLU A 3 19.17 0.54 -14.98
N PRO A 4 18.28 0.90 -15.92
CA PRO A 4 17.16 1.78 -15.61
C PRO A 4 16.23 1.11 -14.60
N ILE A 5 15.98 1.79 -13.48
CA ILE A 5 14.97 1.36 -12.51
C ILE A 5 13.60 1.49 -13.17
N LEU A 6 13.01 0.35 -13.52
CA LEU A 6 11.67 0.28 -14.10
C LEU A 6 10.67 -0.01 -12.99
N HIS A 7 9.81 0.97 -12.72
CA HIS A 7 8.71 0.78 -11.79
C HIS A 7 7.36 1.12 -12.40
N THR A 8 6.32 0.44 -11.91
CA THR A 8 4.95 0.72 -12.34
C THR A 8 4.35 1.76 -11.40
N ALA A 9 3.67 2.76 -11.96
CA ALA A 9 2.95 3.75 -11.18
C ALA A 9 1.79 4.35 -11.99
N PRO A 10 0.61 4.52 -11.40
CA PRO A 10 -0.48 5.28 -11.99
C PRO A 10 -0.12 6.78 -12.05
N GLU A 11 -0.94 7.56 -12.76
CA GLU A 11 -0.80 9.01 -12.73
C GLU A 11 -1.00 9.56 -11.30
N ARG A 12 -0.18 10.55 -10.90
CA ARG A 12 -0.20 11.10 -9.53
C ARG A 12 -1.62 11.48 -9.08
N ALA A 13 -2.38 12.14 -9.95
CA ALA A 13 -3.74 12.58 -9.64
C ALA A 13 -4.72 11.40 -9.46
N GLU A 14 -4.54 10.31 -10.23
CA GLU A 14 -5.35 9.10 -10.09
C GLU A 14 -5.03 8.35 -8.80
N LEU A 15 -3.73 8.22 -8.49
CA LEU A 15 -3.25 7.66 -7.23
C LEU A 15 -3.87 8.39 -6.04
N GLN A 16 -3.77 9.71 -6.02
CA GLN A 16 -4.29 10.53 -4.93
C GLN A 16 -5.80 10.38 -4.79
N ARG A 17 -6.56 10.42 -5.90
CA ARG A 17 -8.01 10.16 -5.88
C ARG A 17 -8.35 8.77 -5.36
N ALA A 18 -7.61 7.75 -5.75
CA ALA A 18 -7.83 6.38 -5.28
C ALA A 18 -7.56 6.26 -3.77
N MET A 19 -6.43 6.81 -3.29
CA MET A 19 -6.10 6.83 -1.87
C MET A 19 -7.15 7.57 -1.04
N SER A 20 -7.60 8.75 -1.49
CA SER A 20 -8.64 9.52 -0.80
C SER A 20 -9.99 8.81 -0.78
N ARG A 21 -10.33 8.06 -1.83
CA ARG A 21 -11.61 7.35 -1.90
C ARG A 21 -11.63 6.08 -1.06
N GLU A 22 -10.55 5.30 -1.10
CA GLU A 22 -10.56 3.91 -0.61
C GLU A 22 -9.75 3.70 0.68
N ALA A 23 -8.82 4.61 1.01
CA ALA A 23 -7.90 4.50 2.16
C ALA A 23 -7.95 5.72 3.09
N SER A 24 -9.05 6.48 3.06
CA SER A 24 -9.32 7.59 3.98
C SER A 24 -9.69 7.10 5.39
N VAL A 25 -10.40 7.92 6.17
CA VAL A 25 -10.74 7.66 7.58
C VAL A 25 -11.41 6.30 7.74
N VAL A 26 -12.46 6.02 6.97
CA VAL A 26 -13.18 4.74 6.98
C VAL A 26 -12.68 3.88 5.84
N ARG A 27 -12.21 2.68 6.17
CA ARG A 27 -11.69 1.71 5.21
C ARG A 27 -12.51 0.43 5.23
N THR A 28 -12.68 -0.15 4.06
CA THR A 28 -13.30 -1.47 3.86
C THR A 28 -12.32 -2.40 3.17
N ALA A 29 -12.46 -3.71 3.38
CA ALA A 29 -11.67 -4.72 2.67
C ALA A 29 -11.83 -4.56 1.15
N ASP A 30 -13.06 -4.35 0.68
CA ASP A 30 -13.35 -4.21 -0.75
C ASP A 30 -12.76 -2.93 -1.33
N GLY A 31 -12.84 -1.81 -0.61
CA GLY A 31 -12.18 -0.58 -1.02
C GLY A 31 -10.66 -0.74 -1.12
N LEU A 32 -10.04 -1.35 -0.12
CA LEU A 32 -8.60 -1.60 -0.10
C LEU A 32 -8.15 -2.56 -1.22
N ARG A 33 -8.96 -3.55 -1.60
CA ARG A 33 -8.70 -4.41 -2.77
C ARG A 33 -8.80 -3.64 -4.09
N ARG A 34 -9.83 -2.80 -4.26
CA ARG A 34 -9.95 -1.91 -5.43
C ARG A 34 -8.76 -0.96 -5.54
N LEU A 35 -8.35 -0.37 -4.40
CA LEU A 35 -7.16 0.48 -4.33
C LEU A 35 -5.92 -0.29 -4.79
N SER A 36 -5.68 -1.47 -4.22
CA SER A 36 -4.52 -2.30 -4.57
C SER A 36 -4.46 -2.60 -6.07
N GLY A 37 -5.60 -2.95 -6.69
CA GLY A 37 -5.69 -3.16 -8.14
C GLY A 37 -5.41 -1.89 -8.96
N SER A 38 -5.85 -0.73 -8.50
CA SER A 38 -5.60 0.55 -9.19
C SER A 38 -4.15 1.04 -9.11
N LEU A 39 -3.37 0.54 -8.15
CA LEU A 39 -1.98 0.95 -7.91
C LEU A 39 -0.97 0.26 -8.83
N ALA A 40 -1.34 -0.75 -9.61
CA ALA A 40 -0.42 -1.38 -10.57
C ALA A 40 0.09 -0.34 -11.58
N GLY A 41 -0.79 0.31 -12.35
CA GLY A 41 -0.41 1.37 -13.30
C GLY A 41 0.56 0.92 -14.41
N PRO A 42 0.89 1.79 -15.37
CA PRO A 42 1.88 1.49 -16.41
C PRO A 42 3.32 1.53 -15.89
N VAL A 43 4.24 0.86 -16.60
CA VAL A 43 5.69 1.00 -16.38
C VAL A 43 6.12 2.43 -16.72
N ARG A 44 6.89 3.05 -15.83
CA ARG A 44 7.38 4.43 -15.93
C ARG A 44 8.90 4.42 -15.93
N ARG A 45 9.49 5.25 -16.79
CA ARG A 45 10.94 5.51 -16.81
C ARG A 45 11.25 6.73 -15.96
N VAL A 46 12.31 6.66 -15.17
CA VAL A 46 12.83 7.82 -14.42
C VAL A 46 13.68 8.68 -15.37
N ALA A 47 13.15 9.85 -15.76
CA ALA A 47 13.88 10.85 -16.52
C ALA A 47 14.28 12.06 -15.65
N GLY A 48 13.59 12.27 -14.53
CA GLY A 48 13.95 13.29 -13.55
C GLY A 48 13.28 13.10 -12.19
N ARG A 49 13.44 14.12 -11.34
CA ARG A 49 12.97 14.12 -9.95
C ARG A 49 11.48 13.80 -9.83
N ARG A 50 10.64 14.39 -10.68
CA ARG A 50 9.18 14.19 -10.62
C ARG A 50 8.79 12.73 -10.83
N ASP A 51 9.43 12.05 -11.78
CA ASP A 51 9.17 10.64 -12.06
C ASP A 51 9.56 9.77 -10.87
N PHE A 52 10.71 10.06 -10.25
CA PHE A 52 11.17 9.35 -9.05
C PHE A 52 10.20 9.52 -7.87
N GLU A 53 9.69 10.74 -7.66
CA GLU A 53 8.68 11.02 -6.63
C GLU A 53 7.37 10.29 -6.91
N ASP A 54 6.92 10.21 -8.16
CA ASP A 54 5.70 9.47 -8.53
C ASP A 54 5.82 7.97 -8.25
N LEU A 55 6.98 7.38 -8.59
CA LEU A 55 7.26 5.98 -8.27
C LEU A 55 7.31 5.74 -6.76
N SER A 56 7.99 6.62 -6.02
CA SER A 56 8.08 6.54 -4.56
C SER A 56 6.71 6.63 -3.91
N LEU A 57 5.84 7.52 -4.43
CA LEU A 57 4.47 7.67 -3.97
C LEU A 57 3.62 6.41 -4.26
N ALA A 58 3.81 5.78 -5.42
CA ALA A 58 3.15 4.52 -5.76
C ALA A 58 3.56 3.39 -4.81
N VAL A 59 4.86 3.24 -4.52
CA VAL A 59 5.37 2.25 -3.55
C VAL A 59 4.79 2.50 -2.16
N ALA A 60 4.82 3.75 -1.68
CA ALA A 60 4.24 4.10 -0.38
C ALA A 60 2.73 3.80 -0.32
N ALA A 61 1.98 4.10 -1.38
CA ALA A 61 0.56 3.79 -1.45
C ALA A 61 0.29 2.28 -1.38
N ARG A 62 1.10 1.45 -2.04
CA ARG A 62 0.99 -0.02 -1.98
C ARG A 62 1.29 -0.56 -0.59
N VAL A 63 2.31 -0.01 0.08
CA VAL A 63 2.62 -0.32 1.49
C VAL A 63 1.43 -0.03 2.39
N VAL A 64 0.85 1.17 2.28
CA VAL A 64 -0.32 1.56 3.08
C VAL A 64 -1.50 0.64 2.78
N ALA A 65 -1.79 0.36 1.51
CA ALA A 65 -2.91 -0.51 1.12
C ALA A 65 -2.74 -1.94 1.65
N ALA A 66 -1.55 -2.54 1.50
CA ALA A 66 -1.25 -3.88 1.97
C ALA A 66 -1.35 -3.98 3.51
N ALA A 67 -0.73 -3.04 4.24
CA ALA A 67 -0.78 -3.00 5.70
C ALA A 67 -2.22 -2.76 6.19
N ALA A 68 -2.95 -1.82 5.58
CA ALA A 68 -4.32 -1.54 5.94
C ALA A 68 -5.22 -2.74 5.70
N LEU A 69 -5.03 -3.48 4.60
CA LEU A 69 -5.82 -4.66 4.24
C LEU A 69 -5.58 -5.81 5.22
N ALA A 70 -4.31 -6.05 5.58
CA ALA A 70 -3.92 -7.09 6.54
C ALA A 70 -4.39 -6.79 7.97
N ARG A 71 -4.55 -5.53 8.35
CA ARG A 71 -5.03 -5.13 9.68
C ARG A 71 -6.56 -5.22 9.77
N THR A 72 -7.06 -6.28 10.40
CA THR A 72 -8.49 -6.56 10.61
C THR A 72 -8.95 -6.15 12.01
N GLU A 73 -8.68 -4.91 12.38
CA GLU A 73 -9.14 -4.26 13.62
C GLU A 73 -9.27 -2.75 13.36
N SER A 74 -9.83 -2.01 14.32
CA SER A 74 -9.74 -0.56 14.37
C SER A 74 -8.89 -0.14 15.58
N ARG A 75 -7.88 0.71 15.34
CA ARG A 75 -6.97 1.20 16.37
C ARG A 75 -6.42 2.57 15.97
N GLY A 76 -6.61 3.57 16.83
CA GLY A 76 -6.14 4.94 16.57
C GLY A 76 -6.69 5.49 15.25
N CYS A 77 -5.83 6.00 14.37
CA CYS A 77 -6.23 6.55 13.06
C CYS A 77 -6.59 5.48 12.00
N HIS A 78 -6.41 4.20 12.31
CA HIS A 78 -6.82 3.11 11.44
C HIS A 78 -8.23 2.64 11.83
N HIS A 79 -9.23 2.98 11.02
CA HIS A 79 -10.60 2.51 11.22
C HIS A 79 -11.03 1.59 10.07
N ARG A 80 -11.42 0.35 10.42
CA ARG A 80 -11.95 -0.68 9.53
C ARG A 80 -13.41 -0.88 9.83
N ALA A 81 -14.27 -0.61 8.85
CA ALA A 81 -15.72 -0.66 9.04
C ALA A 81 -16.21 -2.06 9.46
N GLU A 82 -15.56 -3.11 8.97
CA GLU A 82 -15.93 -4.50 9.29
C GLU A 82 -15.38 -4.96 10.65
N TYR A 83 -14.43 -4.22 11.23
CA TYR A 83 -13.73 -4.57 12.47
C TYR A 83 -13.64 -3.32 13.36
N PRO A 84 -14.74 -2.91 14.02
CA PRO A 84 -14.83 -1.63 14.73
C PRO A 84 -13.99 -1.57 16.00
N ASP A 85 -13.62 -2.72 16.56
CA ASP A 85 -12.89 -2.83 17.82
C ASP A 85 -11.41 -3.15 17.62
N ALA A 86 -10.60 -2.84 18.63
CA ALA A 86 -9.21 -3.23 18.70
C ALA A 86 -9.08 -4.69 19.14
N THR A 87 -8.13 -5.42 18.57
CA THR A 87 -7.83 -6.83 18.80
C THR A 87 -6.44 -6.96 19.44
N PRO A 88 -6.30 -7.50 20.67
CA PRO A 88 -5.02 -7.60 21.38
C PRO A 88 -3.90 -8.28 20.57
N GLU A 89 -4.23 -9.32 19.80
CA GLU A 89 -3.31 -10.09 18.96
C GLU A 89 -2.68 -9.26 17.82
N GLN A 90 -3.30 -8.13 17.48
CA GLN A 90 -2.83 -7.18 16.47
C GLN A 90 -2.17 -5.94 17.08
N ALA A 91 -1.97 -5.88 18.40
CA ALA A 91 -1.29 -4.78 19.12
C ALA A 91 0.23 -4.72 18.86
N ARG A 92 0.63 -4.81 17.59
CA ARG A 92 2.00 -4.81 17.10
C ARG A 92 2.09 -4.07 15.76
N SER A 93 3.31 -3.67 15.43
CA SER A 93 3.64 -3.13 14.11
C SER A 93 3.43 -4.19 13.01
N ILE A 94 3.00 -3.73 11.84
CA ILE A 94 2.91 -4.56 10.64
C ILE A 94 4.23 -4.43 9.88
N VAL A 95 4.86 -5.57 9.63
CA VAL A 95 5.99 -5.65 8.70
C VAL A 95 5.43 -5.80 7.30
N VAL A 96 5.96 -5.02 6.36
CA VAL A 96 5.67 -5.16 4.93
C VAL A 96 6.96 -5.53 4.21
N GLN A 97 6.83 -6.25 3.11
CA GLN A 97 7.94 -6.61 2.25
C GLN A 97 7.61 -6.26 0.81
N LEU A 98 8.55 -5.62 0.13
CA LEU A 98 8.52 -5.43 -1.31
C LEU A 98 9.13 -6.68 -1.95
N ALA A 99 8.42 -7.29 -2.88
CA ALA A 99 8.91 -8.43 -3.64
C ALA A 99 10.02 -8.01 -4.62
N ASP A 100 10.73 -9.00 -5.17
CA ASP A 100 11.84 -8.78 -6.11
C ASP A 100 11.37 -8.16 -7.44
N ASP A 101 10.08 -8.27 -7.77
CA ASP A 101 9.49 -7.56 -8.91
C ASP A 101 9.40 -6.04 -8.69
N HIS A 102 9.72 -5.57 -7.48
CA HIS A 102 9.67 -4.20 -7.01
C HIS A 102 8.32 -3.50 -7.14
N HIS A 103 7.25 -4.25 -7.43
CA HIS A 103 5.90 -3.71 -7.55
C HIS A 103 4.91 -4.31 -6.57
N THR A 104 5.14 -5.55 -6.19
CA THR A 104 4.26 -6.29 -5.30
C THR A 104 4.69 -6.04 -3.85
N VAL A 105 3.76 -5.51 -3.06
CA VAL A 105 3.95 -5.38 -1.61
C VAL A 105 3.08 -6.41 -0.90
N GLY A 106 3.71 -7.24 -0.08
CA GLY A 106 3.04 -8.21 0.78
C GLY A 106 3.23 -7.87 2.25
N VAL A 107 2.31 -8.36 3.08
CA VAL A 107 2.55 -8.54 4.51
C VAL A 107 2.93 -10.01 4.67
N PRO A 108 4.21 -10.34 4.97
CA PRO A 108 4.57 -11.72 5.20
C PRO A 108 3.70 -12.26 6.34
N ALA A 109 3.25 -13.51 6.19
CA ALA A 109 2.71 -14.23 7.34
C ALA A 109 3.79 -14.14 8.43
N LEU A 110 3.43 -13.66 9.62
CA LEU A 110 4.39 -13.60 10.71
C LEU A 110 4.94 -15.01 10.88
N ALA A 111 6.20 -15.21 10.49
CA ALA A 111 7.00 -16.23 11.12
C ALA A 111 6.90 -15.90 12.60
N ALA A 112 6.31 -16.81 13.38
CA ALA A 112 6.36 -16.71 14.82
C ALA A 112 7.85 -16.68 15.19
N VAL A 113 8.39 -15.48 15.36
CA VAL A 113 9.67 -15.32 16.04
C VAL A 113 9.31 -15.58 17.50
N GLY A 114 9.48 -16.84 17.90
CA GLY A 114 9.48 -17.27 19.29
C GLY A 114 10.70 -16.77 20.03
#